data_AF-A0A7C7RUC8-F1
#
_entry.id   AF-A0A7C7RUC8-F1
#
_cell.length_a   1.000
_cell.length_b   1.000
_cell.length_c   1.000
_cell.angle_alpha   90.00
_cell.angle_beta   90.00
_cell.angle_gamma   90.00
#
_symmetry.space_group_name_H-M   'P 1'
#
loop_
_entity.id
_entity.type
_entity.pdbx_description
1 polymer ?
#
loop_
_entity_poly.entity_id
_entity_poly.type
_entity_poly.pdbx_seq_one_letter_code
_entity_poly.pdbx_strand_id
1 'polypeptide(L)'
;MERLAKRILPTVVALAAGLLVLAGYLVPHPLITFIRDQLIRWAVIVAAFAFILGFFNVLRVHLKRITRARPGAFYSGFLILSALASLSVTLAGLMLPSVRSLSDWWFLHVLSPLQASAGGLIALTLGLAAFRLLHSRRNAGALLFLFAAAVVLLGTLPLSGPAGERLALLRQWWMSVPATAGMRGLLIGVGLGTLLMGLRVLTGLDRPHSDL
;
A
#
# COMPACT_ATOMS: atom_id res chain seq x y z
N MET A 1 16.93 34.87 -15.91
CA MET A 1 15.48 35.10 -15.74
C MET A 1 14.68 33.79 -15.85
N GLU A 2 14.78 33.06 -16.96
CA GLU A 2 14.02 31.80 -17.16
C GLU A 2 14.26 30.70 -16.10
N ARG A 3 15.52 30.49 -15.67
CA ARG A 3 15.85 29.51 -14.63
C ARG A 3 15.31 29.87 -13.25
N LEU A 4 15.17 31.16 -12.94
CA LEU A 4 14.57 31.60 -11.67
C LEU A 4 13.06 31.33 -11.67
N ALA A 5 12.37 31.72 -12.73
CA ALA A 5 10.92 31.55 -12.84
C ALA A 5 10.48 30.08 -12.89
N LYS A 6 11.18 29.23 -13.66
CA LYS A 6 10.78 27.82 -13.83
C LYS A 6 11.17 26.93 -12.64
N ARG A 7 12.18 27.32 -11.85
CA ARG A 7 12.77 26.44 -10.81
C ARG A 7 12.45 26.89 -9.38
N ILE A 8 12.50 28.21 -9.12
CA ILE A 8 12.37 28.75 -7.77
C ILE A 8 10.91 29.02 -7.45
N LEU A 9 10.13 29.53 -8.41
CA LEU A 9 8.72 29.85 -8.19
C LEU A 9 7.89 28.62 -7.77
N PRO A 10 7.97 27.45 -8.43
CA PRO A 10 7.19 26.27 -8.01
C PRO A 10 7.63 25.75 -6.64
N THR A 11 8.91 25.82 -6.34
CA THR A 11 9.47 25.39 -5.05
C THR A 11 8.97 26.29 -3.91
N VAL A 12 8.97 27.62 -4.11
CA VAL A 12 8.46 28.58 -3.13
C VAL A 12 6.96 28.39 -2.90
N VAL A 13 6.19 28.15 -3.96
CA VAL A 13 4.74 27.89 -3.84
C VAL A 13 4.48 26.59 -3.07
N ALA A 14 5.19 25.50 -3.38
CA ALA A 14 5.04 24.23 -2.68
C ALA A 14 5.40 24.35 -1.19
N LEU A 15 6.49 25.06 -0.89
CA LEU A 15 6.95 25.31 0.48
C LEU A 15 5.95 26.18 1.26
N ALA A 16 5.47 27.26 0.65
CA ALA A 16 4.46 28.13 1.26
C ALA A 16 3.14 27.40 1.51
N ALA A 17 2.65 26.62 0.54
CA ALA A 17 1.42 25.84 0.67
C ALA A 17 1.54 24.81 1.81
N GLY A 18 2.67 24.11 1.89
CA GLY A 18 2.91 23.14 2.95
C GLY A 18 3.03 23.80 4.34
N LEU A 19 3.73 24.93 4.46
CA LEU A 19 3.82 25.69 5.71
C LEU A 19 2.46 26.26 6.14
N LEU A 20 1.64 26.74 5.20
CA LEU A 20 0.29 27.23 5.48
C LEU A 20 -0.63 26.12 6.01
N VAL A 21 -0.57 24.93 5.41
CA VAL A 21 -1.32 23.76 5.90
C VAL A 21 -0.87 23.40 7.31
N LEU A 22 0.44 23.36 7.56
CA LEU A 22 0.99 23.08 8.89
C LEU A 22 0.57 24.14 9.92
N ALA A 23 0.66 25.42 9.57
CA ALA A 23 0.21 26.52 10.42
C ALA A 23 -1.29 26.40 10.75
N GLY A 24 -2.12 25.97 9.80
CA GLY A 24 -3.55 25.74 10.03
C GLY A 24 -3.87 24.60 10.99
N TYR A 25 -2.94 23.67 11.24
CA TYR A 25 -3.10 22.67 12.29
C TYR A 25 -2.62 23.15 13.67
N LEU A 26 -1.64 24.06 13.71
CA LEU A 26 -1.02 24.52 14.96
C LEU A 26 -1.69 25.77 15.54
N VAL A 27 -2.25 26.64 14.70
CA VAL A 27 -2.82 27.93 15.11
C VAL A 27 -4.35 27.90 14.93
N PRO A 28 -5.14 28.01 16.01
CA PRO A 28 -6.61 27.99 15.93
C PRO A 28 -7.14 29.37 15.48
N HIS A 29 -6.89 29.74 14.22
CA HIS A 29 -7.39 30.98 13.62
C HIS A 29 -8.29 30.70 12.40
N PRO A 30 -9.53 31.25 12.34
CA PRO A 30 -10.52 30.90 11.32
C PRO A 30 -10.04 31.04 9.87
N LEU A 31 -9.27 32.09 9.56
CA LEU A 31 -8.74 32.31 8.21
C LEU A 31 -7.71 31.24 7.80
N ILE A 32 -6.81 30.87 8.71
CA ILE A 32 -5.76 29.89 8.42
C ILE A 32 -6.37 28.49 8.30
N THR A 33 -7.34 28.15 9.15
CA THR A 33 -8.07 26.88 9.07
C THR A 33 -8.88 26.78 7.77
N PHE A 34 -9.51 27.88 7.32
CA PHE A 34 -10.21 27.91 6.03
C PHE A 34 -9.27 27.66 4.85
N ILE A 35 -8.12 28.33 4.82
CA ILE A 35 -7.11 28.15 3.77
C ILE A 35 -6.57 26.70 3.78
N ARG A 36 -6.25 26.17 4.96
CA ARG A 36 -5.82 24.77 5.14
C ARG A 36 -6.84 23.81 4.55
N ASP A 37 -8.12 23.95 4.90
CA ASP A 37 -9.17 23.05 4.45
C ASP A 37 -9.36 23.11 2.94
N GLN A 38 -9.22 24.29 2.34
CA GLN A 38 -9.26 24.46 0.89
C GLN A 38 -8.06 23.80 0.19
N LEU A 39 -6.84 24.00 0.71
CA LEU A 39 -5.62 23.37 0.18
C LEU A 39 -5.69 21.83 0.30
N ILE A 40 -6.17 21.31 1.42
CA ILE A 40 -6.38 19.87 1.61
C ILE A 40 -7.43 19.35 0.64
N ARG A 41 -8.54 20.06 0.46
CA ARG A 41 -9.58 19.68 -0.51
C ARG A 41 -9.00 19.58 -1.93
N TRP A 42 -8.19 20.54 -2.35
CA TRP A 42 -7.50 20.48 -3.64
C TRP A 42 -6.52 19.31 -3.72
N ALA A 43 -5.74 19.06 -2.66
CA ALA A 43 -4.84 17.93 -2.60
C ALA A 43 -5.57 16.59 -2.71
N VAL A 44 -6.74 16.45 -2.06
CA VAL A 44 -7.60 15.25 -2.15
C VAL A 44 -8.13 15.06 -3.58
N ILE A 45 -8.54 16.14 -4.25
CA ILE A 45 -8.96 16.08 -5.66
C ILE A 45 -7.80 15.59 -6.54
N VAL A 46 -6.60 16.16 -6.38
CA VAL A 46 -5.41 15.73 -7.11
C VAL A 46 -5.05 14.27 -6.80
N ALA A 47 -5.15 13.84 -5.55
CA ALA A 47 -4.92 12.47 -5.14
C ALA A 47 -5.91 11.49 -5.79
N ALA A 48 -7.19 11.87 -5.92
CA ALA A 48 -8.19 11.08 -6.63
C ALA A 48 -7.82 10.90 -8.12
N PHE A 49 -7.39 11.97 -8.79
CA PHE A 49 -6.89 11.88 -10.17
C PHE A 49 -5.60 11.06 -10.27
N ALA A 50 -4.69 11.18 -9.31
CA ALA A 50 -3.46 10.38 -9.26
C ALA A 50 -3.78 8.89 -9.09
N PHE A 51 -4.77 8.54 -8.28
CA PHE A 51 -5.26 7.16 -8.15
C PHE A 51 -5.81 6.62 -9.47
N ILE A 52 -6.64 7.41 -10.16
CA ILE A 52 -7.16 7.08 -11.50
C ILE A 52 -6.01 6.89 -12.49
N LEU A 53 -5.03 7.80 -12.50
CA LEU A 53 -3.85 7.71 -13.36
C LEU A 53 -3.02 6.46 -13.06
N GLY A 54 -2.89 6.07 -11.79
CA GLY A 54 -2.24 4.83 -11.37
C GLY A 54 -2.92 3.59 -11.97
N PHE A 55 -4.25 3.55 -11.92
CA PHE A 55 -5.03 2.49 -12.57
C PHE A 55 -4.83 2.47 -14.10
N PHE A 56 -4.92 3.63 -14.75
CA PHE A 56 -4.67 3.74 -16.19
C PHE A 56 -3.24 3.37 -16.57
N ASN A 57 -2.25 3.63 -15.72
CA ASN A 57 -0.87 3.24 -15.97
C ASN A 57 -0.74 1.71 -16.03
N VAL A 58 -1.34 0.99 -15.09
CA VAL A 58 -1.38 -0.49 -15.11
C VAL A 58 -2.08 -0.96 -16.38
N LEU A 59 -3.26 -0.42 -16.69
CA LEU A 59 -4.01 -0.76 -17.89
C LEU A 59 -3.17 -0.53 -19.16
N ARG A 60 -2.51 0.62 -19.28
CA ARG A 60 -1.64 0.97 -20.41
C ARG A 60 -0.47 0.00 -20.56
N VAL A 61 0.20 -0.35 -19.47
CA VAL A 61 1.35 -1.27 -19.49
C VAL A 61 0.93 -2.66 -19.98
N HIS A 62 -0.17 -3.19 -19.46
CA HIS A 62 -0.67 -4.51 -19.85
C HIS A 62 -1.31 -4.52 -21.24
N LEU A 63 -2.04 -3.46 -21.61
CA LEU A 63 -2.62 -3.33 -22.95
C LEU A 63 -1.53 -3.23 -24.02
N LYS A 64 -0.47 -2.45 -23.78
CA LYS A 64 0.71 -2.40 -24.66
C LYS A 64 1.42 -3.74 -24.78
N ARG A 65 1.38 -4.58 -23.74
CA ARG A 65 1.93 -5.95 -23.78
C ARG A 65 1.09 -6.85 -24.69
N ILE A 66 -0.23 -6.73 -24.64
CA ILE A 66 -1.18 -7.47 -25.48
C ILE A 66 -1.05 -7.06 -26.94
N THR A 67 -1.13 -5.75 -27.23
CA THR A 67 -1.09 -5.23 -28.61
C THR A 67 0.25 -5.50 -29.31
N ARG A 68 1.34 -5.62 -28.54
CA ARG A 68 2.66 -5.97 -29.06
C ARG A 68 2.96 -7.48 -29.02
N ALA A 69 1.96 -8.33 -28.72
CA ALA A 69 2.08 -9.78 -28.65
C ALA A 69 3.32 -10.28 -27.85
N ARG A 70 3.65 -9.58 -26.76
CA ARG A 70 4.82 -9.93 -25.94
C ARG A 70 4.57 -11.22 -25.14
N PRO A 71 5.62 -11.94 -24.73
CA PRO A 71 5.48 -13.08 -23.83
C PRO A 71 4.62 -12.73 -22.60
N GLY A 72 3.61 -13.56 -22.33
CA GLY A 72 2.64 -13.34 -21.25
C GLY A 72 1.49 -12.37 -21.57
N ALA A 73 1.23 -12.08 -22.86
CA ALA A 73 0.08 -11.30 -23.31
C ALA A 73 -1.26 -11.89 -22.84
N PHE A 74 -1.44 -13.21 -22.90
CA PHE A 74 -2.65 -13.89 -22.44
C PHE A 74 -2.97 -13.59 -20.96
N TYR A 75 -1.97 -13.75 -20.07
CA TYR A 75 -2.11 -13.41 -18.64
C TYR A 75 -2.41 -11.93 -18.41
N SER A 76 -1.86 -11.04 -19.26
CA SER A 76 -2.16 -9.61 -19.17
C SER A 76 -3.59 -9.30 -19.58
N GLY A 77 -4.14 -10.02 -20.57
CA GLY A 77 -5.55 -9.93 -20.94
C GLY A 77 -6.45 -10.36 -19.79
N PHE A 78 -6.17 -11.52 -19.19
CA PHE A 78 -6.90 -12.02 -18.04
C PHE A 78 -6.83 -11.05 -16.84
N LEU A 79 -5.67 -10.47 -16.56
CA LEU A 79 -5.49 -9.45 -15.52
C LEU A 79 -6.37 -8.22 -15.77
N ILE A 80 -6.39 -7.69 -16.99
CA ILE A 80 -7.22 -6.53 -17.32
C ILE A 80 -8.70 -6.86 -17.18
N LEU A 81 -9.15 -8.00 -17.70
CA LEU A 81 -10.55 -8.42 -17.64
C LEU A 81 -11.00 -8.61 -16.19
N SER A 82 -10.21 -9.31 -15.38
CA SER A 82 -10.53 -9.52 -13.95
C SER A 82 -10.50 -8.21 -13.15
N ALA A 83 -9.56 -7.30 -13.43
CA ALA A 83 -9.51 -5.99 -12.80
C ALA A 83 -10.74 -5.13 -13.14
N LEU A 84 -11.16 -5.11 -14.42
CA LEU A 84 -12.36 -4.39 -14.85
C LEU A 84 -13.64 -5.01 -14.29
N ALA A 85 -13.77 -6.33 -14.33
CA ALA A 85 -14.92 -7.02 -13.74
C ALA A 85 -15.05 -6.73 -12.23
N SER A 86 -13.92 -6.81 -11.50
CA SER A 86 -13.91 -6.50 -10.07
C SER A 86 -14.26 -5.05 -9.78
N LEU A 87 -13.78 -4.10 -10.59
CA LEU A 87 -14.12 -2.68 -10.47
C LEU A 87 -15.61 -2.46 -10.71
N SER A 88 -16.17 -3.05 -11.78
CA SER A 88 -17.58 -2.92 -12.13
C SER A 88 -18.51 -3.48 -11.04
N VAL A 89 -18.21 -4.68 -10.52
CA VAL A 89 -19.02 -5.30 -9.46
C VAL A 89 -18.98 -4.47 -8.17
N THR A 90 -17.78 -4.00 -7.78
CA THR A 90 -17.60 -3.20 -6.56
C THR A 90 -18.31 -1.85 -6.68
N LEU A 91 -18.17 -1.17 -7.83
CA LEU A 91 -18.80 0.13 -8.05
C LEU A 91 -20.34 0.00 -8.12
N ALA A 92 -20.84 -1.06 -8.75
CA ALA A 92 -22.28 -1.33 -8.78
C ALA A 92 -22.83 -1.54 -7.36
N GLY A 93 -22.14 -2.30 -6.51
CA GLY A 93 -22.56 -2.53 -5.11
C GLY A 93 -22.55 -1.29 -4.22
N LEU A 94 -21.70 -0.30 -4.54
CA LEU A 94 -21.67 0.99 -3.84
C LEU A 94 -22.82 1.91 -4.25
N MET A 95 -23.25 1.85 -5.51
CA MET A 95 -24.28 2.75 -6.05
C MET A 95 -25.70 2.19 -5.94
N LEU A 96 -25.85 0.86 -6.02
CA LEU A 96 -27.13 0.17 -6.10
C LEU A 96 -27.28 -0.79 -4.91
N PRO A 97 -28.18 -0.50 -3.95
CA PRO A 97 -28.41 -1.39 -2.81
C PRO A 97 -28.79 -2.83 -3.20
N SER A 98 -29.48 -3.01 -4.34
CA SER A 98 -29.95 -4.31 -4.83
C SER A 98 -28.82 -5.27 -5.21
N VAL A 99 -27.66 -4.77 -5.65
CA VAL A 99 -26.51 -5.61 -6.05
C VAL A 99 -25.41 -5.64 -4.99
N ARG A 100 -25.64 -5.01 -3.83
CA ARG A 100 -24.68 -4.99 -2.72
C ARG A 100 -24.32 -6.39 -2.23
N SER A 101 -25.31 -7.28 -2.13
CA SER A 101 -25.09 -8.69 -1.76
C SER A 101 -24.12 -9.40 -2.72
N LEU A 102 -24.25 -9.16 -4.03
CA LEU A 102 -23.34 -9.71 -5.03
C LEU A 102 -21.93 -9.12 -4.89
N SER A 103 -21.82 -7.83 -4.63
CA SER A 103 -20.53 -7.16 -4.38
C SER A 103 -19.83 -7.70 -3.13
N ASP A 104 -20.57 -7.86 -2.02
CA ASP A 104 -20.04 -8.41 -0.77
C ASP A 104 -19.61 -9.88 -0.96
N TRP A 105 -20.40 -10.67 -1.69
CA TRP A 105 -20.04 -12.04 -2.04
C TRP A 105 -18.76 -12.11 -2.90
N TRP A 106 -18.66 -11.27 -3.94
CA TRP A 106 -17.49 -11.18 -4.81
C TRP A 106 -16.23 -10.78 -4.02
N PHE A 107 -16.37 -9.81 -3.12
CA PHE A 107 -15.27 -9.40 -2.25
C PHE A 107 -14.78 -10.56 -1.37
N LEU A 108 -15.70 -11.23 -0.68
CA LEU A 108 -15.37 -12.29 0.28
C LEU A 108 -14.82 -13.56 -0.37
N HIS A 109 -15.32 -13.92 -1.56
CA HIS A 109 -15.00 -15.21 -2.20
C HIS A 109 -14.03 -15.11 -3.38
N VAL A 110 -13.86 -13.93 -3.97
CA VAL A 110 -12.95 -13.74 -5.11
C VAL A 110 -11.80 -12.82 -4.72
N LEU A 111 -12.09 -11.58 -4.31
CA LEU A 111 -11.04 -10.60 -4.10
C LEU A 111 -10.17 -10.90 -2.87
N SER A 112 -10.79 -11.23 -1.74
CA SER A 112 -10.10 -11.53 -0.48
C SER A 112 -9.17 -12.76 -0.59
N PRO A 113 -9.61 -13.91 -1.14
CA PRO A 113 -8.72 -15.07 -1.33
C PRO A 113 -7.57 -14.80 -2.33
N LEU A 114 -7.82 -14.01 -3.39
CA LEU A 114 -6.76 -13.60 -4.33
C LEU A 114 -5.70 -12.74 -3.64
N GLN A 115 -6.12 -11.79 -2.80
CA GLN A 115 -5.20 -10.98 -1.98
C GLN A 115 -4.40 -11.85 -1.00
N ALA A 116 -5.06 -12.79 -0.33
CA ALA A 116 -4.41 -13.72 0.58
C ALA A 116 -3.39 -14.61 -0.15
N SER A 117 -3.71 -15.06 -1.37
CA SER A 117 -2.80 -15.87 -2.19
C SER A 117 -1.55 -15.07 -2.61
N ALA A 118 -1.73 -13.81 -3.03
CA ALA A 118 -0.60 -12.93 -3.35
C ALA A 118 0.28 -12.66 -2.12
N GLY A 119 -0.34 -12.41 -0.96
CA GLY A 119 0.36 -12.31 0.32
C GLY A 119 1.10 -13.60 0.69
N GLY A 120 0.49 -14.76 0.44
CA GLY A 120 1.10 -16.07 0.62
C GLY A 120 2.33 -16.28 -0.25
N LEU A 121 2.30 -15.87 -1.52
CA LEU A 121 3.49 -15.89 -2.40
C LEU A 121 4.62 -15.02 -1.85
N ILE A 122 4.31 -13.83 -1.33
CA ILE A 122 5.31 -12.97 -0.68
C ILE A 122 5.89 -13.66 0.56
N ALA A 123 5.04 -14.22 1.42
CA ALA A 123 5.50 -14.94 2.61
C ALA A 123 6.39 -16.15 2.26
N LEU A 124 6.00 -16.95 1.26
CA LEU A 124 6.77 -18.10 0.80
C LEU A 124 8.10 -17.70 0.15
N THR A 125 8.11 -16.67 -0.71
CA THR A 125 9.34 -16.20 -1.36
C THR A 125 10.31 -15.60 -0.35
N LEU A 126 9.82 -14.81 0.62
CA LEU A 126 10.62 -14.33 1.75
C LEU A 126 11.16 -15.48 2.59
N GLY A 127 10.34 -16.50 2.85
CA GLY A 127 10.78 -17.67 3.61
C GLY A 127 11.82 -18.52 2.90
N LEU A 128 11.66 -18.74 1.60
CA LEU A 128 12.66 -19.42 0.78
C LEU A 128 13.95 -18.60 0.72
N ALA A 129 13.86 -17.27 0.59
CA ALA A 129 15.03 -16.38 0.63
C ALA A 129 15.73 -16.43 1.99
N ALA A 130 15.00 -16.41 3.10
CA ALA A 130 15.54 -16.53 4.45
C ALA A 130 16.21 -17.89 4.69
N PHE A 131 15.63 -18.98 4.22
CA PHE A 131 16.23 -20.32 4.29
C PHE A 131 17.54 -20.39 3.49
N ARG A 132 17.55 -19.86 2.26
CA ARG A 132 18.78 -19.75 1.46
C ARG A 132 19.84 -18.90 2.14
N LEU A 133 19.43 -17.80 2.78
CA LEU A 133 20.32 -16.91 3.53
C LEU A 133 20.95 -17.65 4.74
N LEU A 134 20.17 -18.45 5.48
CA LEU A 134 20.65 -19.24 6.62
C LEU A 134 21.73 -20.27 6.25
N HIS A 135 21.64 -20.86 5.06
CA HIS A 135 22.62 -21.82 4.58
C HIS A 135 23.96 -21.15 4.23
N SER A 136 23.94 -19.91 3.71
CA SER A 136 25.17 -19.18 3.34
C SER A 136 25.75 -18.36 4.51
N ARG A 137 24.92 -17.81 5.39
CA ARG A 137 25.29 -16.98 6.56
C ARG A 137 24.26 -17.15 7.69
N ARG A 138 24.68 -17.60 8.87
CA ARG A 138 23.82 -17.63 10.08
C ARG A 138 23.63 -16.23 10.65
N ASN A 139 22.71 -15.45 10.07
CA ASN A 139 22.32 -14.15 10.59
C ASN A 139 21.15 -14.29 11.58
N ALA A 140 21.17 -13.52 12.67
CA ALA A 140 20.12 -13.50 13.69
C ALA A 140 18.73 -13.24 13.10
N GLY A 141 18.62 -12.33 12.12
CA GLY A 141 17.35 -12.03 11.45
C GLY A 141 16.77 -13.21 10.67
N ALA A 142 17.62 -14.04 10.07
CA ALA A 142 17.18 -15.21 9.30
C ALA A 142 16.71 -16.33 10.23
N LEU A 143 17.35 -16.49 11.40
CA LEU A 143 16.93 -17.41 12.45
C LEU A 143 15.58 -16.99 13.04
N LEU A 144 15.42 -15.70 13.33
CA LEU A 144 14.16 -15.15 13.84
C LEU A 144 13.03 -15.33 12.83
N PHE A 145 13.28 -15.07 11.54
CA PHE A 145 12.29 -15.29 10.49
C PHE A 145 11.89 -16.76 10.40
N LEU A 146 12.85 -17.69 10.40
CA LEU A 146 12.55 -19.11 10.31
C LEU A 146 11.74 -19.59 11.52
N PHE A 147 12.11 -19.13 12.72
CA PHE A 147 11.36 -19.41 13.94
C PHE A 147 9.92 -18.88 13.85
N ALA A 148 9.75 -17.62 13.43
CA ALA A 148 8.44 -17.02 13.22
C ALA A 148 7.59 -17.82 12.21
N ALA A 149 8.17 -18.18 11.07
CA ALA A 149 7.53 -18.97 10.04
C ALA A 149 7.14 -20.36 10.58
N ALA A 150 8.02 -21.04 11.32
CA ALA A 150 7.74 -22.33 11.91
C ALA A 150 6.59 -22.27 12.91
N VAL A 151 6.56 -21.27 13.81
CA VAL A 151 5.46 -21.08 14.76
C VAL A 151 4.12 -20.87 14.04
N VAL A 152 4.10 -20.03 13.01
CA VAL A 152 2.87 -19.75 12.25
C VAL A 152 2.43 -20.99 11.47
N LEU A 153 3.34 -21.68 10.77
CA LEU A 153 3.03 -22.88 9.99
C LEU A 153 2.53 -24.02 10.87
N LEU A 154 3.21 -24.31 11.99
CA LEU A 154 2.78 -25.34 12.94
C LEU A 154 1.42 -25.01 13.56
N GLY A 155 1.18 -23.74 13.87
CA GLY A 155 -0.12 -23.29 14.40
C GLY A 155 -1.26 -23.25 13.38
N THR A 156 -0.99 -23.45 12.09
CA THR A 156 -2.05 -23.57 11.06
C THR A 156 -2.55 -25.00 10.88
N LEU A 157 -1.83 -25.99 11.42
CA LEU A 157 -2.25 -27.39 11.36
C LEU A 157 -3.50 -27.60 12.23
N PRO A 158 -4.62 -28.10 11.67
CA PRO A 158 -5.82 -28.42 12.44
C PRO A 158 -5.62 -29.73 13.21
N LEU A 159 -4.83 -29.67 14.28
CA LEU A 159 -4.61 -30.80 15.17
C LEU A 159 -5.75 -30.87 16.20
N SER A 160 -6.38 -32.03 16.33
CA SER A 160 -7.40 -32.29 17.36
C SER A 160 -6.73 -32.72 18.67
N GLY A 161 -7.26 -32.23 19.80
CA GLY A 161 -6.80 -32.57 21.16
C GLY A 161 -6.06 -31.44 21.89
N PRO A 162 -5.63 -31.69 23.15
CA PRO A 162 -5.06 -30.66 24.03
C PRO A 162 -3.78 -30.01 23.49
N ALA A 163 -3.02 -30.74 22.67
CA ALA A 163 -1.83 -30.21 21.99
C ALA A 163 -2.19 -29.22 20.87
N GLY A 164 -3.30 -29.44 20.17
CA GLY A 164 -3.79 -28.54 19.12
C GLY A 164 -4.28 -27.20 19.67
N GLU A 165 -5.00 -27.23 20.79
CA GLU A 165 -5.45 -26.00 21.47
C GLU A 165 -4.27 -25.13 21.93
N ARG A 166 -3.22 -25.74 22.51
CA ARG A 166 -2.01 -25.00 22.91
C ARG A 166 -1.28 -24.36 21.73
N LEU A 167 -1.18 -25.07 20.61
CA LEU A 167 -0.57 -24.54 19.38
C LEU A 167 -1.42 -23.41 18.77
N ALA A 168 -2.74 -23.53 18.80
CA ALA A 168 -3.65 -22.47 18.36
C ALA A 168 -3.53 -21.20 19.21
N LEU A 169 -3.45 -21.35 20.55
CA LEU A 169 -3.20 -20.22 21.47
C LEU A 169 -1.84 -19.57 21.22
N LEU A 170 -0.78 -20.36 21.03
CA LEU A 170 0.55 -19.84 20.71
C LEU A 170 0.53 -19.04 19.40
N ARG A 171 -0.13 -19.55 18.36
CA ARG A 171 -0.33 -18.83 17.10
C ARG A 171 -1.13 -17.56 17.30
N GLN A 172 -2.22 -17.60 18.05
CA GLN A 172 -3.05 -16.42 18.30
C GLN A 172 -2.25 -15.34 19.04
N TRP A 173 -1.45 -15.71 20.03
CA TRP A 173 -0.54 -14.79 20.71
C TRP A 173 0.51 -14.23 19.75
N TRP A 174 1.13 -15.08 18.93
CA TRP A 174 2.12 -14.67 17.92
C TRP A 174 1.55 -13.67 16.92
N MET A 175 0.34 -13.95 16.41
CA MET A 175 -0.35 -13.10 15.44
C MET A 175 -0.85 -11.82 16.08
N SER A 176 -1.30 -11.84 17.33
CA SER A 176 -1.89 -10.68 18.01
C SER A 176 -0.86 -9.73 18.62
N VAL A 177 0.30 -10.23 19.03
CA VAL A 177 1.34 -9.42 19.71
C VAL A 177 2.53 -9.13 18.79
N PRO A 178 3.48 -10.06 18.49
CA PRO A 178 4.60 -9.79 17.59
C PRO A 178 4.22 -9.35 16.18
N ALA A 179 3.28 -10.06 15.54
CA ALA A 179 2.96 -9.80 14.13
C ALA A 179 2.23 -8.46 13.96
N THR A 180 1.27 -8.13 14.84
CA THR A 180 0.64 -6.81 14.82
C THR A 180 1.62 -5.70 15.19
N ALA A 181 2.56 -5.94 16.12
CA ALA A 181 3.60 -4.98 16.47
C ALA A 181 4.51 -4.70 15.25
N GLY A 182 4.91 -5.74 14.52
CA GLY A 182 5.65 -5.60 13.26
C GLY A 182 4.86 -4.86 12.19
N MET A 183 3.58 -5.18 12.00
CA MET A 183 2.70 -4.48 11.06
C MET A 183 2.54 -3.00 11.43
N ARG A 184 2.32 -2.69 12.72
CA ARG A 184 2.25 -1.32 13.22
C ARG A 184 3.58 -0.60 13.04
N GLY A 185 4.70 -1.25 13.31
CA GLY A 185 6.04 -0.72 13.06
C GLY A 185 6.27 -0.39 11.59
N LEU A 186 5.83 -1.25 10.67
CA LEU A 186 5.87 -0.99 9.23
C LEU A 186 5.00 0.21 8.86
N LEU A 187 3.76 0.28 9.37
CA LEU A 187 2.86 1.41 9.11
C LEU A 187 3.43 2.73 9.65
N ILE A 188 4.02 2.70 10.85
CA ILE A 188 4.74 3.84 11.42
C ILE A 188 5.93 4.21 10.54
N GLY A 189 6.72 3.24 10.09
CA GLY A 189 7.87 3.47 9.20
C GLY A 189 7.46 4.09 7.86
N VAL A 190 6.37 3.61 7.26
CA VAL A 190 5.79 4.20 6.03
C VAL A 190 5.32 5.62 6.31
N GLY A 191 4.62 5.85 7.42
CA GLY A 191 4.17 7.19 7.83
C GLY A 191 5.32 8.16 8.10
N LEU A 192 6.38 7.71 8.77
CA LEU A 192 7.59 8.51 8.99
C LEU A 192 8.33 8.76 7.68
N GLY A 193 8.37 7.80 6.77
CA GLY A 193 8.95 7.97 5.43
C GLY A 193 8.22 9.02 4.60
N THR A 194 6.89 9.01 4.62
CA THR A 194 6.08 10.04 3.93
C THR A 194 6.23 11.41 4.59
N LEU A 195 6.27 11.48 5.93
CA LEU A 195 6.56 12.71 6.66
C LEU A 195 7.96 13.26 6.36
N LEU A 196 8.98 12.41 6.28
CA LEU A 196 10.34 12.82 5.94
C LEU A 196 10.40 13.38 4.52
N MET A 197 9.72 12.74 3.56
CA MET A 197 9.62 13.27 2.20
C MET A 197 8.92 14.64 2.20
N GLY A 198 7.83 14.79 2.96
CA GLY A 198 7.17 16.09 3.15
C GLY A 198 8.09 17.14 3.76
N LEU A 199 8.86 16.79 4.80
CA LEU A 199 9.80 17.69 5.46
C LEU A 199 10.95 18.11 4.54
N ARG A 200 11.48 17.21 3.72
CA ARG A 200 12.52 17.55 2.72
C ARG A 200 12.01 18.54 1.68
N VAL A 201 10.75 18.40 1.27
CA VAL A 201 10.10 19.39 0.38
C VAL A 201 9.88 20.72 1.12
N LEU A 202 9.39 20.69 2.36
CA LEU A 202 9.16 21.89 3.18
C LEU A 202 10.43 22.66 3.54
N THR A 203 11.56 21.97 3.68
CA THR A 203 12.87 22.59 3.93
C THR A 203 13.57 23.01 2.64
N GLY A 204 12.98 22.71 1.47
CA GLY A 204 13.53 23.04 0.16
C GLY A 204 14.77 22.24 -0.23
N LEU A 205 15.06 21.15 0.49
CA LEU A 205 16.15 20.21 0.21
C LEU A 205 15.84 19.41 -1.05
N ASP A 206 14.60 18.91 -1.19
CA ASP A 206 14.13 18.24 -2.39
C ASP A 206 13.29 19.21 -3.23
N ARG A 207 13.66 19.37 -4.51
CA ARG A 207 12.98 20.26 -5.47
C ARG A 207 12.44 19.51 -6.69
N PRO A 208 11.46 18.61 -6.50
CA PRO A 208 10.99 17.71 -7.55
C PRO A 208 10.39 18.42 -8.76
N HIS A 209 9.93 19.66 -8.60
CA HIS A 209 9.31 20.44 -9.67
C HIS A 209 10.32 21.24 -10.51
N SER A 210 11.60 21.14 -10.14
CA SER A 210 12.66 22.05 -10.56
C SER A 210 13.70 21.34 -11.44
N ASP A 211 13.59 20.00 -11.54
CA ASP A 211 14.52 19.11 -12.25
C ASP A 211 13.86 18.45 -13.49
N LEU A 212 12.64 18.87 -13.85
CA LEU A 212 11.96 18.60 -15.13
C LEU A 212 12.21 19.74 -16.11
#